data_AF-A0A7X5WS02-F1
#
_entry.id   AF-A0A7X5WS02-F1
#
_cell.length_a   1.000
_cell.length_b   1.000
_cell.length_c   1.000
_cell.angle_alpha   90.00
_cell.angle_beta   90.00
_cell.angle_gamma   90.00
#
_symmetry.space_group_name_H-M   'P 1'
#
loop_
_entity.id
_entity.type
_entity.pdbx_description
1 polymer ?
#
loop_
_entity_poly.entity_id
_entity_poly.type
_entity_poly.pdbx_seq_one_letter_code
_entity_poly.pdbx_strand_id
1 'polypeptide(L)' 'MKRIFGMGVGALYLVIAFAAFSRARAGWAEGHGDIGFWFTVIAAFLTIAGLGAL' A
#
# COMPACT_ATOMS: atom_id res chain seq x y z
N MET A 1 9.68 -3.18 -23.74
CA MET A 1 8.29 -3.53 -23.39
C MET A 1 8.16 -4.08 -21.96
N LYS A 2 8.91 -5.13 -21.56
CA LYS A 2 8.83 -5.73 -20.21
C LYS A 2 9.07 -4.74 -19.04
N ARG A 3 10.00 -3.80 -19.19
CA ARG A 3 10.29 -2.76 -18.16
C ARG A 3 9.13 -1.77 -17.95
N ILE A 4 8.46 -1.35 -19.03
CA ILE A 4 7.31 -0.42 -18.94
C ILE A 4 6.13 -1.09 -18.24
N PHE A 5 5.93 -2.38 -18.50
CA PHE A 5 4.91 -3.16 -17.82
C PHE A 5 5.20 -3.29 -16.31
N GLY A 6 6.45 -3.59 -15.93
CA GLY A 6 6.88 -3.59 -14.52
C GLY A 6 6.63 -2.25 -13.84
N MET A 7 7.01 -1.15 -14.49
CA MET A 7 6.78 0.20 -13.97
C MET A 7 5.29 0.52 -13.75
N GLY A 8 4.42 0.11 -14.68
CA GLY A 8 2.97 0.29 -14.54
C GLY A 8 2.38 -0.51 -13.38
N VAL A 9 2.81 -1.77 -13.22
CA VAL A 9 2.38 -2.62 -12.10
C VAL A 9 2.89 -2.07 -10.76
N GLY A 10 4.14 -1.62 -10.71
CA GLY A 10 4.72 -0.99 -9.53
C GLY A 10 3.96 0.26 -9.10
N ALA A 11 3.65 1.15 -10.05
CA ALA A 11 2.85 2.35 -9.79
C ALA A 11 1.44 2.00 -9.27
N LEU A 12 0.79 0.98 -9.84
CA LEU A 12 -0.52 0.52 -9.36
C LEU A 12 -0.47 0.04 -7.91
N TYR A 13 0.52 -0.79 -7.57
CA TYR A 13 0.71 -1.25 -6.19
C TYR A 13 0.94 -0.09 -5.21
N LEU A 14 1.71 0.94 -5.60
CA LEU A 14 1.93 2.11 -4.77
C LEU A 14 0.68 2.96 -4.56
N VAL A 15 -0.19 3.10 -5.57
CA VAL A 15 -1.49 3.77 -5.42
C VAL A 15 -2.38 3.03 -4.42
N ILE A 16 -2.44 1.70 -4.51
CA ILE A 16 -3.23 0.89 -3.58
C ILE A 16 -2.62 0.95 -2.18
N ALA A 17 -1.28 0.94 -2.06
CA ALA A 17 -0.58 1.09 -0.79
C ALA A 17 -0.93 2.42 -0.10
N PHE A 18 -1.00 3.51 -0.87
CA PHE A 18 -1.39 4.82 -0.35
C PHE A 18 -2.85 4.84 0.16
N ALA A 19 -3.76 4.19 -0.57
CA ALA A 19 -5.15 4.04 -0.13
C ALA A 19 -5.25 3.24 1.18
N ALA A 20 -4.49 2.13 1.28
CA ALA A 20 -4.41 1.34 2.51
C ALA A 20 -3.83 2.13 3.68
N PHE A 21 -2.75 2.89 3.44
CA PHE A 21 -2.17 3.78 4.46
C PHE A 21 -3.16 4.84 4.95
N SER A 22 -3.96 5.41 4.05
CA SER A 22 -5.00 6.39 4.41
C SER A 22 -6.06 5.78 5.34
N ARG A 23 -6.46 4.52 5.09
CA ARG A 23 -7.37 3.77 5.96
C ARG A 23 -6.74 3.42 7.30
N ALA A 24 -5.48 3.00 7.30
CA ALA A 24 -4.74 2.74 8.52
C ALA A 24 -4.69 3.98 9.42
N ARG A 25 -4.34 5.13 8.85
CA ARG A 25 -4.28 6.42 9.55
C ARG A 25 -5.63 6.78 10.18
N ALA A 26 -6.73 6.59 9.46
CA ALA A 26 -8.08 6.82 10.00
C ALA A 26 -8.36 5.88 11.18
N GLY A 27 -8.09 4.58 11.04
CA GLY A 27 -8.26 3.60 12.12
C GLY A 27 -7.48 3.96 13.39
N TRP A 28 -6.22 4.37 13.25
CA TRP A 28 -5.42 4.86 14.38
C TRP A 28 -6.00 6.12 15.03
N ALA A 29 -6.49 7.07 14.22
CA ALA A 29 -7.05 8.33 14.71
C ALA A 29 -8.41 8.17 15.41
N GLU A 30 -9.22 7.20 14.97
CA GLU A 30 -10.55 6.91 15.51
C GLU A 30 -10.52 5.93 16.69
N GLY A 31 -9.34 5.42 17.08
CA GLY A 31 -9.18 4.45 18.17
C GLY A 31 -9.48 3.00 17.78
N HIS A 32 -9.66 2.72 16.48
CA HIS A 32 -9.83 1.38 15.93
C HIS A 32 -8.47 0.75 15.62
N GLY A 33 -7.80 0.26 16.67
CA GLY A 33 -6.44 -0.28 16.58
C GLY A 33 -6.29 -1.49 15.66
N ASP A 34 -7.32 -2.33 15.53
CA ASP A 34 -7.36 -3.46 14.60
C ASP A 34 -7.38 -3.01 13.15
N ILE A 35 -8.21 -2.01 12.82
CA ILE A 35 -8.26 -1.40 11.48
C ILE A 35 -6.91 -0.73 11.18
N GLY A 36 -6.40 0.07 12.12
CA GLY A 36 -5.09 0.70 11.99
C GLY A 36 -3.99 -0.31 11.71
N PHE A 37 -3.91 -1.37 12.51
CA PHE A 37 -2.88 -2.40 12.41
C PHE A 37 -2.92 -3.14 11.07
N TRP A 38 -4.07 -3.74 10.72
CA TRP A 38 -4.16 -4.57 9.51
C TRP A 38 -3.96 -3.77 8.23
N PHE A 39 -4.49 -2.55 8.15
CA PHE A 39 -4.25 -1.69 6.98
C PHE A 39 -2.79 -1.21 6.91
N THR A 40 -2.09 -1.01 8.03
CA THR A 40 -0.64 -0.73 8.02
C THR A 40 0.14 -1.91 7.48
N VAL A 41 -0.18 -3.14 7.89
CA VAL A 41 0.46 -4.38 7.37
C VAL A 41 0.24 -4.51 5.86
N ILE A 42 -0.99 -4.30 5.39
CA ILE A 42 -1.32 -4.33 3.96
C ILE A 42 -0.54 -3.25 3.20
N ALA A 43 -0.52 -2.02 3.69
CA ALA A 43 0.23 -0.92 3.06
C ALA A 43 1.73 -1.22 2.94
N ALA A 44 2.33 -1.84 3.96
CA ALA A 44 3.73 -2.23 3.96
C ALA A 44 4.03 -3.27 2.86
N PHE A 45 3.24 -4.35 2.78
CA PHE A 45 3.43 -5.37 1.74
C PHE A 45 3.19 -4.85 0.33
N LEU A 46 2.17 -4.02 0.12
CA LEU A 46 1.91 -3.39 -1.18
C LEU A 46 3.04 -2.44 -1.59
N THR A 47 3.64 -1.73 -0.64
CA THR A 47 4.80 -0.87 -0.90
C THR A 47 6.01 -1.70 -1.33
N ILE A 48 6.29 -2.80 -0.63
CA ILE A 48 7.38 -3.72 -0.99
C ILE A 48 7.14 -4.31 -2.39
N ALA A 49 5.92 -4.77 -2.68
CA ALA A 49 5.57 -5.29 -4.01
C ALA A 49 5.71 -4.22 -5.11
N GLY A 50 5.27 -2.99 -4.83
CA GLY A 50 5.38 -1.87 -5.74
C GLY A 50 6.84 -1.53 -6.05
N LEU A 51 7.66 -1.38 -5.02
CA LEU A 51 9.10 -1.09 -5.18
C LEU A 51 9.86 -2.23 -5.85
N GLY A 52 9.47 -3.50 -5.62
CA GLY A 52 10.09 -4.64 -6.29
C GLY A 52 9.74 -4.78 -7.77
N ALA A 53 8.66 -4.15 -8.23
CA ALA A 53 8.23 -4.15 -9.63
C ALA A 53 8.81 -2.98 -10.46
N LEU A 54 9.29 -1.92 -9.80
CA LEU A 54 9.95 -0.76 -10.42
C LEU A 54 11.41 -1.08 -10.80
#